data_AF-A0A1M5H6G4-F1
#
_entry.id   AF-A0A1M5H6G4-F1
#
_cell.length_a   1.000
_cell.length_b   1.000
_cell.length_c   1.000
_cell.angle_alpha   90.00
_cell.angle_beta   90.00
_cell.angle_gamma   90.00
#
_symmetry.space_group_name_H-M   'P 1'
#
loop_
_entity.id
_entity.type
_entity.pdbx_description
1 polymer ?
#
loop_
_entity_poly.entity_id
_entity_poly.type
_entity_poly.pdbx_seq_one_letter_code
_entity_poly.pdbx_strand_id
1 'polypeptide(L)'
;MKKTILTIALVLILVVAALFTYFPAQQPFEYSLKLALPAKALQRSLQEQSLHPVAKAAGPQEVVLRPGFYDGFLLSIATTDSQSQNSPLKLIPLGTDSTIVYLNGVVRGGNDPLARIATWKRTQVVKEKAKAWLQNLQQMEQPEQLYGFKVNVGQVPDSVMVTKRFTSPAYPTTKQIYGQVALLQQYVTSAGAQATNPPMLFVQETCSGYEAQVALPTNRLLPGKADISYRRMVVKGNILWAELRGGQATVEEGIRQLGNYVLDHGHISPAIPFASLVTDRTREADTTRWVTRIYYPIY
;
A
#
# COMPACT_ATOMS: atom_id res chain seq x y z
N MET A 1 -72.71 -13.27 -5.73
CA MET A 1 -71.60 -14.09 -6.26
C MET A 1 -70.85 -13.44 -7.43
N LYS A 2 -71.51 -12.98 -8.50
CA LYS A 2 -70.78 -12.34 -9.63
C LYS A 2 -70.03 -11.05 -9.25
N LYS A 3 -70.65 -10.18 -8.44
CA LYS A 3 -70.03 -8.91 -8.00
C LYS A 3 -68.79 -9.12 -7.11
N THR A 4 -68.85 -10.07 -6.18
CA THR A 4 -67.72 -10.40 -5.28
C THR A 4 -66.52 -10.97 -6.04
N ILE A 5 -66.77 -11.84 -7.03
CA ILE A 5 -65.71 -12.38 -7.90
C ILE A 5 -65.05 -11.25 -8.71
N LEU A 6 -65.84 -10.31 -9.25
CA LEU A 6 -65.33 -9.16 -9.99
C LEU A 6 -64.44 -8.26 -9.10
N THR A 7 -64.87 -7.98 -7.87
CA THR A 7 -64.08 -7.19 -6.91
C THR A 7 -62.76 -7.87 -6.57
N ILE A 8 -62.76 -9.18 -6.30
CA ILE A 8 -61.54 -9.94 -6.01
C ILE A 8 -60.58 -9.92 -7.21
N ALA A 9 -61.10 -10.12 -8.43
CA ALA A 9 -60.29 -10.06 -9.65
C ALA A 9 -59.67 -8.68 -9.86
N LEU A 10 -60.44 -7.60 -9.64
CA LEU A 10 -59.94 -6.23 -9.75
C LEU A 10 -58.82 -5.96 -8.72
N VAL A 11 -59.00 -6.39 -7.47
CA VAL A 11 -57.98 -6.24 -6.43
C VAL A 11 -56.72 -7.02 -6.80
N LEU A 12 -56.84 -8.25 -7.31
CA LEU A 12 -55.69 -9.05 -7.74
C LEU A 12 -54.93 -8.39 -8.90
N ILE A 13 -55.65 -7.84 -9.88
CA ILE A 13 -55.04 -7.09 -11.00
C ILE A 13 -54.30 -5.86 -10.46
N LEU A 14 -54.88 -5.11 -9.53
CA LEU A 14 -54.25 -3.94 -8.92
C LEU A 14 -52.98 -4.32 -8.13
N VAL A 15 -53.01 -5.43 -7.38
CA VAL A 15 -51.85 -5.94 -6.66
C VAL A 15 -50.74 -6.35 -7.63
N VAL A 16 -51.08 -7.08 -8.70
CA VAL A 16 -50.11 -7.47 -9.73
C VAL A 16 -49.53 -6.23 -10.41
N ALA A 17 -50.37 -5.28 -10.83
CA ALA A 17 -49.92 -4.03 -11.43
C ALA A 17 -48.96 -3.28 -10.50
N ALA A 18 -49.28 -3.18 -9.21
CA ALA A 18 -48.41 -2.59 -8.20
C ALA A 18 -47.06 -3.34 -8.09
N LEU A 19 -47.07 -4.67 -8.09
CA LEU A 19 -45.81 -5.45 -8.08
C LEU A 19 -44.94 -5.16 -9.30
N PHE A 20 -45.54 -5.01 -10.49
CA PHE A 20 -44.82 -4.66 -11.71
C PHE A 20 -44.23 -3.25 -11.68
N THR A 21 -44.90 -2.29 -11.02
CA THR A 21 -44.41 -0.91 -10.88
C THR A 21 -43.33 -0.77 -9.80
N TYR A 22 -43.48 -1.42 -8.66
CA TYR A 22 -42.55 -1.31 -7.53
C TYR A 22 -41.32 -2.20 -7.66
N PHE A 23 -41.43 -3.33 -8.37
CA PHE A 23 -40.33 -4.28 -8.56
C PHE A 23 -40.03 -4.45 -10.06
N PRO A 24 -39.24 -3.55 -10.68
CA PRO A 24 -38.80 -3.74 -12.06
C PRO A 24 -37.96 -5.01 -12.21
N ALA A 25 -38.01 -5.60 -13.41
CA ALA A 25 -37.27 -6.81 -13.77
C ALA A 25 -35.74 -6.61 -13.78
N GLN A 26 -35.29 -5.35 -13.83
CA GLN A 26 -33.89 -4.97 -13.72
C GLN A 26 -33.75 -3.94 -12.61
N GLN A 27 -32.78 -4.16 -11.73
CA GLN A 27 -32.51 -3.30 -10.59
C GLN A 27 -31.07 -2.79 -10.73
N PRO A 28 -30.87 -1.55 -11.22
CA PRO A 28 -29.54 -0.96 -11.25
C PRO A 28 -29.09 -0.62 -9.83
N PHE A 29 -27.78 -0.63 -9.63
CA PHE A 29 -27.14 -0.06 -8.45
C PHE A 29 -25.85 0.64 -8.84
N GLU A 30 -25.51 1.64 -8.03
CA GLU A 30 -24.35 2.49 -8.23
C GLU A 30 -23.82 2.89 -6.86
N TYR A 31 -22.50 2.83 -6.72
CA TYR A 31 -21.77 3.30 -5.57
C TYR A 31 -20.53 4.06 -6.02
N SER A 32 -20.24 5.15 -5.32
CA SER A 32 -18.99 5.87 -5.43
C SER A 32 -18.40 6.09 -4.05
N LEU A 33 -17.08 5.94 -3.96
CA LEU A 33 -16.32 6.21 -2.76
C LEU A 33 -15.09 7.02 -3.15
N LYS A 34 -14.95 8.22 -2.58
CA LYS A 34 -13.70 8.97 -2.66
C LYS A 34 -12.74 8.42 -1.62
N LEU A 35 -11.52 8.11 -2.05
CA LEU A 35 -10.40 7.71 -1.21
C LEU A 35 -9.28 8.76 -1.31
N ALA A 36 -8.71 9.15 -0.17
CA ALA A 36 -7.47 9.92 -0.10
C ALA A 36 -6.24 9.02 -0.36
N LEU A 37 -6.25 8.34 -1.51
CA LEU A 37 -5.21 7.43 -1.95
C LEU A 37 -4.97 7.61 -3.47
N PRO A 38 -3.70 7.66 -3.94
CA PRO A 38 -3.41 7.73 -5.37
C PRO A 38 -3.95 6.50 -6.13
N ALA A 39 -4.40 6.70 -7.37
CA ALA A 39 -5.00 5.63 -8.16
C ALA A 39 -4.02 4.49 -8.43
N LYS A 40 -2.72 4.81 -8.59
CA LYS A 40 -1.63 3.83 -8.75
C LYS A 40 -1.49 2.93 -7.53
N ALA A 41 -1.51 3.52 -6.33
CA ALA A 41 -1.40 2.78 -5.07
C ALA A 41 -2.56 1.80 -4.92
N LEU A 42 -3.78 2.27 -5.19
CA LEU A 42 -4.98 1.45 -5.14
C LEU A 42 -4.97 0.34 -6.18
N GLN A 43 -4.61 0.65 -7.44
CA GLN A 43 -4.51 -0.33 -8.51
C GLN A 43 -3.50 -1.43 -8.18
N ARG A 44 -2.30 -1.06 -7.74
CA ARG A 44 -1.25 -2.00 -7.33
C ARG A 44 -1.73 -2.90 -6.20
N SER A 45 -2.36 -2.32 -5.18
CA SER A 45 -2.90 -3.09 -4.06
C SER A 45 -4.05 -4.02 -4.43
N LEU A 46 -4.87 -3.65 -5.41
CA LEU A 46 -5.98 -4.49 -5.89
C LEU A 46 -5.47 -5.65 -6.76
N GLN A 47 -4.35 -5.47 -7.47
CA GLN A 47 -3.68 -6.51 -8.24
C GLN A 47 -2.92 -7.49 -7.33
N GLU A 48 -2.22 -6.96 -6.32
CA GLU A 48 -1.51 -7.74 -5.31
C GLU A 48 -2.47 -8.16 -4.19
N GLN A 49 -3.26 -9.22 -4.41
CA GLN A 49 -4.27 -9.70 -3.44
C GLN A 49 -3.74 -9.90 -2.00
N SER A 50 -2.43 -10.13 -1.83
CA SER A 50 -1.75 -10.25 -0.53
C SER A 50 -1.68 -8.93 0.27
N LEU A 51 -1.74 -7.78 -0.39
CA LEU A 51 -1.75 -6.45 0.23
C LEU A 51 -3.15 -5.97 0.62
N HIS A 52 -4.19 -6.72 0.25
CA HIS A 52 -5.56 -6.27 0.36
C HIS A 52 -6.13 -6.55 1.77
N PRO A 53 -6.44 -5.53 2.60
CA PRO A 53 -7.09 -5.76 3.89
C PRO A 53 -8.44 -6.46 3.74
N VAL A 54 -9.15 -6.26 2.62
CA VAL A 54 -10.45 -6.94 2.38
C VAL A 54 -10.29 -8.42 2.06
N ALA A 55 -9.11 -8.89 1.61
CA ALA A 55 -8.85 -10.34 1.49
C ALA A 55 -8.77 -11.03 2.87
N LYS A 56 -8.51 -10.26 3.93
CA LYS A 56 -8.50 -10.74 5.32
C LYS A 56 -9.85 -10.59 6.03
N ALA A 57 -10.70 -9.65 5.60
CA ALA A 57 -11.97 -9.31 6.28
C ALA A 57 -13.23 -9.93 5.63
N ALA A 58 -13.23 -10.17 4.32
CA ALA A 58 -14.33 -10.87 3.67
C ALA A 58 -14.10 -12.39 3.77
N GLY A 59 -15.07 -13.11 4.33
CA GLY A 59 -15.04 -14.58 4.29
C GLY A 59 -14.80 -15.08 2.85
N PRO A 60 -14.06 -16.19 2.67
CA PRO A 60 -13.36 -16.54 1.42
C PRO A 60 -14.22 -16.80 0.17
N GLN A 61 -15.53 -16.54 0.18
CA GLN A 61 -16.44 -16.88 -0.92
C GLN A 61 -17.47 -15.78 -1.28
N GLU A 62 -17.52 -14.64 -0.58
CA GLU A 62 -18.62 -13.70 -0.78
C GLU A 62 -18.36 -12.59 -1.81
N VAL A 63 -17.11 -12.14 -1.93
CA VAL A 63 -16.72 -11.08 -2.86
C VAL A 63 -15.35 -11.42 -3.46
N VAL A 64 -15.27 -11.49 -4.80
CA VAL A 64 -14.05 -11.82 -5.53
C VAL A 64 -13.73 -10.71 -6.51
N LEU A 65 -12.50 -10.20 -6.47
CA LEU A 65 -12.00 -9.24 -7.45
C LEU A 65 -11.29 -9.98 -8.58
N ARG A 66 -11.61 -9.66 -9.82
CA ARG A 66 -10.97 -10.21 -11.02
C ARG A 66 -10.42 -9.09 -11.88
N PRO A 67 -9.31 -9.31 -12.61
CA PRO A 67 -8.90 -8.40 -13.68
C PRO A 67 -10.03 -8.23 -14.70
N GLY A 68 -10.30 -6.99 -15.07
CA GLY A 68 -11.21 -6.62 -16.16
C GLY A 68 -10.45 -6.22 -17.42
N PHE A 69 -11.17 -5.69 -18.40
CA PHE A 69 -10.57 -5.11 -19.61
C PHE A 69 -10.06 -3.68 -19.33
N TYR A 70 -8.99 -3.27 -20.03
CA TYR A 70 -8.42 -1.91 -19.99
C TYR A 70 -8.10 -1.40 -18.57
N ASP A 71 -7.31 -2.16 -17.81
CA ASP A 71 -6.89 -1.83 -16.43
C ASP A 71 -8.04 -1.64 -15.42
N GLY A 72 -9.27 -2.05 -15.80
CA GLY A 72 -10.40 -2.11 -14.89
C GLY A 72 -10.42 -3.40 -14.06
N PHE A 73 -11.27 -3.44 -13.05
CA PHE A 73 -11.54 -4.67 -12.28
C PHE A 73 -13.00 -5.09 -12.43
N LEU A 74 -13.27 -6.37 -12.24
CA LEU A 74 -14.61 -6.92 -12.08
C LEU A 74 -14.78 -7.39 -10.64
N LEU A 75 -15.77 -6.84 -9.96
CA LEU A 75 -16.18 -7.29 -8.64
C LEU A 75 -17.31 -8.32 -8.79
N SER A 76 -17.02 -9.57 -8.43
CA SER A 76 -17.99 -10.66 -8.37
C SER A 76 -18.54 -10.76 -6.95
N ILE A 77 -19.84 -10.53 -6.76
CA ILE A 77 -20.50 -10.58 -5.45
C ILE A 77 -21.46 -11.78 -5.41
N ALA A 78 -21.28 -12.67 -4.43
CA ALA A 78 -22.15 -13.83 -4.25
C ALA A 78 -23.54 -13.44 -3.74
N THR A 79 -24.57 -13.98 -4.39
CA THR A 79 -25.98 -13.79 -4.04
C THR A 79 -26.54 -14.98 -3.26
N THR A 80 -27.76 -14.84 -2.74
CA THR A 80 -28.43 -15.84 -1.87
C THR A 80 -28.74 -17.19 -2.54
N ASP A 81 -28.68 -17.24 -3.87
CA ASP A 81 -28.96 -18.39 -4.75
C ASP A 81 -27.68 -19.04 -5.29
N SER A 82 -26.53 -18.80 -4.66
CA SER A 82 -25.20 -19.25 -5.11
C SER A 82 -24.81 -18.75 -6.51
N GLN A 83 -25.53 -17.77 -7.06
CA GLN A 83 -25.10 -17.03 -8.24
C GLN A 83 -24.11 -15.92 -7.84
N SER A 84 -23.47 -15.32 -8.84
CA SER A 84 -22.61 -14.16 -8.63
C SER A 84 -22.99 -13.02 -9.57
N GLN A 85 -23.02 -11.81 -9.01
CA GLN A 85 -23.19 -10.58 -9.76
C GLN A 85 -21.82 -10.02 -10.10
N ASN A 86 -21.47 -9.98 -11.39
CA ASN A 86 -20.26 -9.32 -11.87
C ASN A 86 -20.55 -7.84 -12.13
N SER A 87 -19.72 -6.98 -11.57
CA SER A 87 -19.91 -5.53 -11.65
C SER A 87 -18.58 -4.86 -11.96
N PRO A 88 -18.50 -4.03 -13.02
CA PRO A 88 -17.29 -3.27 -13.31
C PRO A 88 -16.97 -2.30 -12.17
N LEU A 89 -15.71 -2.34 -11.75
CA LEU A 89 -15.10 -1.43 -10.82
C LEU A 89 -14.13 -0.53 -11.59
N LYS A 90 -14.34 0.78 -11.49
CA LYS A 90 -13.51 1.80 -12.12
C LYS A 90 -12.79 2.60 -11.06
N LEU A 91 -11.52 2.89 -11.32
CA LEU A 91 -10.70 3.80 -10.52
C LEU A 91 -10.56 5.10 -11.30
N ILE A 92 -11.07 6.20 -10.75
CA ILE A 92 -11.06 7.50 -11.40
C ILE A 92 -10.11 8.41 -10.60
N PRO A 93 -8.91 8.74 -11.12
CA PRO A 93 -7.97 9.58 -10.40
C PRO A 93 -8.50 11.02 -10.25
N LEU A 94 -8.33 11.59 -9.05
CA LEU A 94 -8.62 12.99 -8.73
C LEU A 94 -7.31 13.73 -8.43
N GLY A 95 -6.37 13.71 -9.37
CA GLY A 95 -5.02 14.24 -9.17
C GLY A 95 -4.04 13.17 -8.69
N THR A 96 -3.09 13.56 -7.84
CA THR A 96 -1.98 12.69 -7.40
C THR A 96 -2.22 12.02 -6.06
N ASP A 97 -3.19 12.45 -5.27
CA ASP A 97 -3.39 12.03 -3.89
C ASP A 97 -4.75 11.37 -3.61
N SER A 98 -5.65 11.35 -4.60
CA SER A 98 -7.04 10.99 -4.40
C SER A 98 -7.60 10.18 -5.58
N THR A 99 -8.54 9.28 -5.28
CA THR A 99 -9.20 8.41 -6.28
C THR A 99 -10.67 8.23 -5.95
N ILE A 100 -11.54 8.26 -6.95
CA ILE A 100 -12.91 7.77 -6.81
C ILE A 100 -12.94 6.31 -7.25
N VAL A 101 -13.40 5.45 -6.34
CA VAL A 101 -13.78 4.08 -6.64
C VAL A 101 -15.24 4.08 -7.05
N TYR A 102 -15.51 3.72 -8.29
CA TYR A 102 -16.85 3.70 -8.85
C TYR A 102 -17.27 2.28 -9.21
N LEU A 103 -18.38 1.83 -8.64
CA LEU A 103 -18.93 0.50 -8.85
C LEU A 103 -20.38 0.64 -9.33
N ASN A 104 -20.68 0.07 -10.49
CA ASN A 104 -22.05 0.04 -10.99
C ASN A 104 -22.40 -1.34 -11.55
N GLY A 105 -23.69 -1.66 -11.53
CA GLY A 105 -24.18 -2.95 -11.99
C GLY A 105 -25.68 -2.98 -12.15
N VAL A 106 -26.17 -4.07 -12.75
CA VAL A 106 -27.60 -4.33 -12.91
C VAL A 106 -27.87 -5.77 -12.53
N VAL A 107 -28.69 -5.97 -11.50
CA VAL A 107 -29.20 -7.30 -11.15
C VAL A 107 -30.42 -7.56 -12.02
N ARG A 108 -30.36 -8.64 -12.83
CA ARG A 108 -31.41 -9.00 -13.77
C ARG A 108 -32.26 -10.16 -13.23
N GLY A 109 -33.57 -10.05 -13.44
CA GLY A 109 -34.58 -11.00 -12.99
C GLY A 109 -35.49 -11.50 -14.10
N GLY A 110 -36.36 -12.44 -13.73
CA GLY A 110 -37.48 -12.88 -14.57
C GLY A 110 -38.58 -11.81 -14.68
N ASN A 111 -39.50 -12.01 -15.63
CA ASN A 111 -40.60 -11.10 -15.88
C ASN A 111 -41.81 -11.31 -14.96
N ASP A 112 -41.89 -12.44 -14.25
CA ASP A 112 -43.00 -12.74 -13.34
C ASP A 112 -42.88 -12.00 -11.98
N PRO A 113 -44.00 -11.78 -11.27
CA PRO A 113 -44.01 -11.00 -10.01
C PRO A 113 -43.11 -11.59 -8.91
N LEU A 114 -43.03 -12.91 -8.79
CA LEU A 114 -42.23 -13.55 -7.75
C LEU A 114 -40.74 -13.41 -8.04
N ALA A 115 -40.32 -13.60 -9.30
CA ALA A 115 -38.94 -13.36 -9.73
C ALA A 115 -38.51 -11.91 -9.55
N ARG A 116 -39.43 -10.95 -9.74
CA ARG A 116 -39.18 -9.52 -9.48
C ARG A 116 -38.90 -9.24 -8.00
N ILE A 117 -39.72 -9.80 -7.09
CA ILE A 117 -39.48 -9.69 -5.64
C ILE A 117 -38.15 -10.36 -5.26
N ALA A 118 -37.87 -11.55 -5.79
CA ALA A 118 -36.60 -12.25 -5.56
C ALA A 118 -35.41 -11.43 -6.06
N THR A 119 -35.53 -10.79 -7.22
CA THR A 119 -34.51 -9.91 -7.80
C THR A 119 -34.28 -8.67 -6.95
N TRP A 120 -35.33 -8.07 -6.40
CA TRP A 120 -35.20 -6.99 -5.44
C TRP A 120 -34.45 -7.43 -4.18
N LYS A 121 -34.81 -8.58 -3.58
CA LYS A 121 -34.09 -9.13 -2.42
C LYS A 121 -32.61 -9.38 -2.72
N ARG A 122 -32.30 -10.01 -3.86
CA ARG A 122 -30.92 -10.23 -4.34
C ARG A 122 -30.17 -8.90 -4.49
N THR A 123 -30.82 -7.89 -5.04
CA THR A 123 -30.23 -6.55 -5.19
C THR A 123 -29.88 -5.94 -3.84
N GLN A 124 -30.74 -6.06 -2.81
CA GLN A 124 -30.42 -5.55 -1.47
C GLN A 124 -29.18 -6.23 -0.89
N VAL A 125 -29.04 -7.55 -1.06
CA VAL A 125 -27.85 -8.29 -0.61
C VAL A 125 -26.58 -7.83 -1.35
N VAL A 126 -26.66 -7.67 -2.68
CA VAL A 126 -25.54 -7.16 -3.48
C VAL A 126 -25.15 -5.75 -3.02
N LYS A 127 -26.14 -4.89 -2.78
CA LYS A 127 -25.97 -3.52 -2.30
C LYS A 127 -25.24 -3.45 -0.96
N GLU A 128 -25.68 -4.24 0.02
CA GLU A 128 -25.04 -4.30 1.34
C GLU A 128 -23.59 -4.81 1.24
N LYS A 129 -23.37 -5.90 0.51
CA LYS A 129 -22.02 -6.47 0.33
C LYS A 129 -21.08 -5.53 -0.43
N ALA A 130 -21.56 -4.88 -1.49
CA ALA A 130 -20.81 -3.87 -2.25
C ALA A 130 -20.42 -2.69 -1.37
N LYS A 131 -21.36 -2.17 -0.58
CA LYS A 131 -21.12 -1.07 0.35
C LYS A 131 -20.10 -1.45 1.42
N ALA A 132 -20.24 -2.63 2.03
CA ALA A 132 -19.29 -3.12 3.03
C ALA A 132 -17.88 -3.30 2.44
N TRP A 133 -17.78 -3.87 1.23
CA TRP A 133 -16.50 -4.01 0.52
C TRP A 133 -15.84 -2.65 0.26
N LEU A 134 -16.60 -1.67 -0.26
CA LEU A 134 -16.11 -0.32 -0.48
C LEU A 134 -15.68 0.36 0.82
N GLN A 135 -16.46 0.26 1.90
CA GLN A 135 -16.10 0.82 3.20
C GLN A 135 -14.80 0.24 3.74
N ASN A 136 -14.55 -1.06 3.54
CA ASN A 136 -13.29 -1.67 3.96
C ASN A 136 -12.08 -1.13 3.16
N LEU A 137 -12.25 -0.64 1.93
CA LEU A 137 -11.17 0.02 1.20
C LEU A 137 -10.72 1.32 1.85
N GLN A 138 -11.56 2.00 2.65
CA GLN A 138 -11.18 3.24 3.33
C GLN A 138 -10.02 3.03 4.31
N GLN A 139 -9.82 1.81 4.82
CA GLN A 139 -8.68 1.50 5.68
C GLN A 139 -7.34 1.70 4.96
N MET A 140 -7.31 1.59 3.63
CA MET A 140 -6.10 1.73 2.82
C MET A 140 -5.64 3.19 2.65
N GLU A 141 -6.44 4.17 3.09
CA GLU A 141 -5.99 5.57 3.17
C GLU A 141 -4.85 5.75 4.17
N GLN A 142 -4.69 4.82 5.12
CA GLN A 142 -3.57 4.81 6.05
C GLN A 142 -2.36 4.12 5.41
N PRO A 143 -1.21 4.80 5.24
CA PRO A 143 0.00 4.19 4.70
C PRO A 143 0.42 2.92 5.44
N GLU A 144 0.16 2.84 6.74
CA GLU A 144 0.44 1.68 7.58
C GLU A 144 -0.27 0.42 7.09
N GLN A 145 -1.51 0.55 6.58
CA GLN A 145 -2.30 -0.59 6.10
C GLN A 145 -1.84 -1.07 4.72
N LEU A 146 -1.27 -0.18 3.91
CA LEU A 146 -0.84 -0.48 2.55
C LEU A 146 0.63 -0.88 2.45
N TYR A 147 1.51 -0.19 3.16
CA TYR A 147 2.96 -0.34 3.09
C TYR A 147 3.55 -1.05 4.32
N GLY A 148 2.75 -1.25 5.37
CA GLY A 148 3.14 -1.97 6.60
C GLY A 148 3.81 -1.10 7.67
N PHE A 149 3.99 0.20 7.44
CA PHE A 149 4.59 1.13 8.38
C PHE A 149 4.16 2.57 8.12
N LYS A 150 4.36 3.43 9.13
CA LYS A 150 4.11 4.85 9.01
C LYS A 150 5.18 5.50 8.15
N VAL A 151 4.75 6.17 7.08
CA VAL A 151 5.62 7.01 6.26
C VAL A 151 5.57 8.43 6.79
N ASN A 152 6.73 9.01 7.06
CA ASN A 152 6.86 10.37 7.55
C ASN A 152 7.62 11.22 6.52
N VAL A 153 7.19 12.46 6.34
CA VAL A 153 7.92 13.46 5.54
C VAL A 153 8.80 14.26 6.49
N GLY A 154 10.06 14.45 6.12
CA GLY A 154 11.00 15.25 6.89
C GLY A 154 12.02 15.94 5.99
N GLN A 155 13.06 16.47 6.63
CA GLN A 155 14.23 17.03 5.97
C GLN A 155 15.46 16.19 6.30
N VAL A 156 16.44 16.19 5.38
CA VAL A 156 17.74 15.56 5.61
C VAL A 156 18.34 16.04 6.93
N PRO A 157 18.62 15.14 7.90
CA PRO A 157 19.06 15.51 9.25
C PRO A 157 20.50 16.02 9.29
N ASP A 158 21.42 15.37 8.57
CA ASP A 158 22.83 15.78 8.49
C ASP A 158 23.22 16.10 7.06
N SER A 159 23.95 17.20 6.89
CA SER A 159 24.49 17.56 5.59
C SER A 159 25.89 17.02 5.33
N VAL A 160 26.66 16.61 6.35
CA VAL A 160 28.07 16.23 6.19
C VAL A 160 28.37 14.87 6.81
N MET A 161 29.12 14.04 6.07
CA MET A 161 29.47 12.68 6.49
C MET A 161 30.76 12.19 5.86
N VAL A 162 31.34 11.16 6.46
CA VAL A 162 32.42 10.35 5.86
C VAL A 162 31.86 9.01 5.43
N THR A 163 32.37 8.47 4.33
CA THR A 163 31.83 7.26 3.73
C THR A 163 32.93 6.33 3.25
N LYS A 164 32.66 5.03 3.32
CA LYS A 164 33.56 3.97 2.88
C LYS A 164 32.77 2.93 2.09
N ARG A 165 33.30 2.53 0.94
CA ARG A 165 32.71 1.49 0.08
C ARG A 165 33.51 0.20 0.19
N PHE A 166 32.84 -0.93 0.02
CA PHE A 166 33.45 -2.24 -0.06
C PHE A 166 32.56 -3.20 -0.87
N THR A 167 33.16 -4.26 -1.38
CA THR A 167 32.47 -5.32 -2.13
C THR A 167 32.49 -6.63 -1.36
N SER A 168 31.51 -7.49 -1.61
CA SER A 168 31.40 -8.81 -0.97
C SER A 168 30.75 -9.81 -1.94
N PRO A 169 31.18 -11.08 -1.99
CA PRO A 169 30.55 -12.09 -2.86
C PRO A 169 29.14 -12.49 -2.41
N ALA A 170 28.83 -12.30 -1.13
CA ALA A 170 27.50 -12.51 -0.55
C ALA A 170 27.04 -11.25 0.18
N TYR A 171 25.76 -11.19 0.56
CA TYR A 171 25.22 -10.07 1.33
C TYR A 171 26.10 -9.80 2.57
N PRO A 172 26.56 -8.55 2.81
CA PRO A 172 27.49 -8.25 3.89
C PRO A 172 26.93 -8.63 5.27
N THR A 173 27.70 -9.43 6.01
CA THR A 173 27.38 -9.80 7.38
C THR A 173 27.43 -8.59 8.32
N THR A 174 26.72 -8.67 9.47
CA THR A 174 26.81 -7.66 10.54
C THR A 174 28.26 -7.38 10.92
N LYS A 175 29.09 -8.42 11.03
CA LYS A 175 30.52 -8.27 11.35
C LYS A 175 31.28 -7.45 10.31
N GLN A 176 31.04 -7.70 9.02
CA GLN A 176 31.66 -6.93 7.93
C GLN A 176 31.21 -5.47 7.96
N ILE A 177 29.91 -5.22 8.09
CA ILE A 177 29.33 -3.87 8.14
C ILE A 177 29.91 -3.08 9.32
N TYR A 178 29.84 -3.63 10.53
CA TYR A 178 30.32 -2.95 11.73
C TYR A 178 31.84 -2.83 11.81
N GLY A 179 32.58 -3.72 11.15
CA GLY A 179 34.01 -3.53 10.90
C GLY A 179 34.29 -2.24 10.13
N GLN A 180 33.49 -1.92 9.11
CA GLN A 180 33.62 -0.66 8.37
C GLN A 180 33.20 0.55 9.20
N VAL A 181 32.12 0.41 9.99
CA VAL A 181 31.68 1.47 10.94
C VAL A 181 32.80 1.80 11.92
N ALA A 182 33.46 0.79 12.50
CA ALA A 182 34.55 0.98 13.44
C ALA A 182 35.74 1.74 12.81
N LEU A 183 36.09 1.45 11.56
CA LEU A 183 37.12 2.18 10.83
C LEU A 183 36.76 3.65 10.62
N LEU A 184 35.50 3.94 10.25
CA LEU A 184 35.02 5.33 10.14
C LEU A 184 35.04 6.04 11.50
N GLN A 185 34.62 5.37 12.57
CA GLN A 185 34.61 5.93 13.91
C GLN A 185 36.03 6.26 14.40
N GLN A 186 36.99 5.35 14.19
CA GLN A 186 38.39 5.58 14.52
C GLN A 186 38.94 6.79 13.74
N TYR A 187 38.63 6.88 12.44
CA TYR A 187 39.02 8.01 11.61
C TYR A 187 38.46 9.34 12.14
N VAL A 188 37.15 9.40 12.40
CA VAL A 188 36.46 10.59 12.93
C VAL A 188 37.06 11.03 14.26
N THR A 189 37.28 10.10 15.19
CA THR A 189 37.88 10.40 16.50
C THR A 189 39.34 10.85 16.37
N SER A 190 40.15 10.20 15.53
CA SER A 190 41.56 10.60 15.30
C SER A 190 41.69 11.99 14.69
N ALA A 191 40.68 12.42 13.94
CA ALA A 191 40.58 13.75 13.36
C ALA A 191 39.94 14.76 14.33
N GLY A 192 39.68 14.41 15.59
CA GLY A 192 39.08 15.31 16.59
C GLY A 192 37.64 15.74 16.30
N ALA A 193 36.91 14.96 15.50
CA ALA A 193 35.50 15.19 15.19
C ALA A 193 34.59 14.23 15.97
N GLN A 194 33.28 14.44 15.87
CA GLN A 194 32.27 13.62 16.54
C GLN A 194 31.23 13.15 15.53
N ALA A 195 30.75 11.92 15.72
CA ALA A 195 29.59 11.43 15.00
C ALA A 195 28.33 12.12 15.53
N THR A 196 27.44 12.58 14.64
CA THR A 196 26.21 13.30 15.02
C THR A 196 24.98 12.40 15.04
N ASN A 197 25.00 11.32 14.27
CA ASN A 197 23.88 10.40 14.11
C ASN A 197 24.35 8.96 13.89
N PRO A 198 23.45 7.97 13.98
CA PRO A 198 23.81 6.58 13.77
C PRO A 198 24.40 6.32 12.38
N PRO A 199 25.22 5.26 12.22
CA PRO A 199 25.80 4.91 10.92
C PRO A 199 24.72 4.63 9.88
N MET A 200 24.99 5.00 8.64
CA MET A 200 24.12 4.75 7.50
C MET A 200 24.69 3.60 6.67
N LEU A 201 23.80 2.82 6.05
CA LEU A 201 24.11 1.68 5.22
C LEU A 201 23.30 1.74 3.93
N PHE A 202 23.99 1.50 2.82
CA PHE A 202 23.40 1.15 1.54
C PHE A 202 24.07 -0.13 1.02
N VAL A 203 23.29 -1.07 0.50
CA VAL A 203 23.76 -2.30 -0.13
C VAL A 203 22.98 -2.49 -1.43
N GLN A 204 23.70 -2.82 -2.50
CA GLN A 204 23.11 -3.20 -3.77
C GLN A 204 23.71 -4.51 -4.27
N GLU A 205 22.87 -5.34 -4.87
CA GLU A 205 23.32 -6.50 -5.63
C GLU A 205 23.85 -6.05 -7.01
N THR A 206 24.86 -6.78 -7.48
CA THR A 206 25.57 -6.55 -8.74
C THR A 206 25.78 -7.90 -9.43
N CYS A 207 26.20 -7.92 -10.70
CA CYS A 207 26.41 -9.17 -11.43
C CYS A 207 27.46 -10.11 -10.78
N SER A 208 28.33 -9.60 -9.92
CA SER A 208 29.44 -10.36 -9.31
C SER A 208 29.36 -10.43 -7.78
N GLY A 209 28.22 -10.11 -7.17
CA GLY A 209 28.03 -10.08 -5.72
C GLY A 209 27.38 -8.78 -5.27
N TYR A 210 27.90 -8.17 -4.19
CA TYR A 210 27.29 -7.02 -3.53
C TYR A 210 28.27 -5.87 -3.40
N GLU A 211 27.79 -4.65 -3.65
CA GLU A 211 28.48 -3.41 -3.30
C GLU A 211 27.76 -2.79 -2.10
N ALA A 212 28.54 -2.43 -1.08
CA ALA A 212 28.03 -1.80 0.12
C ALA A 212 28.77 -0.50 0.42
N GLN A 213 28.02 0.46 0.93
CA GLN A 213 28.52 1.76 1.37
C GLN A 213 28.07 2.00 2.81
N VAL A 214 29.03 2.23 3.70
CA VAL A 214 28.77 2.69 5.06
C VAL A 214 29.12 4.18 5.14
N ALA A 215 28.27 4.94 5.81
CA ALA A 215 28.54 6.34 6.10
C ALA A 215 28.38 6.64 7.59
N LEU A 216 29.11 7.64 8.08
CA LEU A 216 29.02 8.14 9.45
C LEU A 216 28.85 9.66 9.38
N PRO A 217 27.68 10.20 9.74
CA PRO A 217 27.46 11.65 9.84
C PRO A 217 28.39 12.29 10.88
N THR A 218 28.92 13.47 10.58
CA THR A 218 29.92 14.16 11.42
C THR A 218 29.50 15.58 11.78
N ASN A 219 30.02 16.11 12.90
CA ASN A 219 29.75 17.48 13.32
C ASN A 219 30.49 18.55 12.51
N ARG A 220 31.44 18.13 11.66
CA ARG A 220 32.21 19.02 10.78
C ARG A 220 32.70 18.30 9.54
N LEU A 221 33.09 19.10 8.55
CA LEU A 221 33.79 18.63 7.36
C LEU A 221 35.13 18.00 7.74
N LEU A 222 35.40 16.81 7.22
CA LEU A 222 36.68 16.12 7.35
C LEU A 222 37.29 15.90 5.97
N PRO A 223 38.62 15.97 5.81
CA PRO A 223 39.28 15.65 4.55
C PRO A 223 39.07 14.16 4.20
N GLY A 224 39.15 13.78 2.92
CA GLY A 224 39.26 12.36 2.57
C GLY A 224 40.58 11.76 3.07
N LYS A 225 40.60 10.46 3.39
CA LYS A 225 41.83 9.73 3.72
C LYS A 225 41.77 8.31 3.18
N ALA A 226 42.71 7.98 2.28
CA ALA A 226 42.78 6.68 1.62
C ALA A 226 41.44 6.30 0.97
N ASP A 227 40.78 5.27 1.51
CA ASP A 227 39.50 4.74 1.03
C ASP A 227 38.27 5.31 1.76
N ILE A 228 38.48 6.32 2.61
CA ILE A 228 37.44 7.12 3.26
C ILE A 228 37.25 8.40 2.45
N SER A 229 36.04 8.58 1.92
CA SER A 229 35.63 9.75 1.16
C SER A 229 34.67 10.62 1.96
N TYR A 230 34.78 11.93 1.78
CA TYR A 230 33.80 12.88 2.30
C TYR A 230 32.58 12.95 1.36
N ARG A 231 31.37 13.08 1.93
CA ARG A 231 30.16 13.38 1.18
C ARG A 231 29.31 14.44 1.86
N ARG A 232 28.58 15.19 1.03
CA ARG A 232 27.57 16.14 1.45
C ARG A 232 26.20 15.72 0.94
N MET A 233 25.20 15.69 1.82
CA MET A 233 23.81 15.58 1.40
C MET A 233 23.23 16.97 1.09
N VAL A 234 22.18 17.01 0.28
CA VAL A 234 21.44 18.24 -0.03
C VAL A 234 20.86 18.80 1.28
N VAL A 235 21.32 19.99 1.65
CA VAL A 235 20.88 20.68 2.87
C VAL A 235 19.39 20.97 2.76
N LYS A 236 18.60 20.58 3.77
CA LYS A 236 17.13 20.75 3.80
C LYS A 236 16.39 20.07 2.63
N GLY A 237 17.00 19.08 1.97
CA GLY A 237 16.29 18.26 0.98
C GLY A 237 15.14 17.50 1.64
N ASN A 238 14.02 17.36 0.92
CA ASN A 238 12.88 16.58 1.39
C ASN A 238 13.25 15.09 1.40
N ILE A 239 12.80 14.39 2.43
CA ILE A 239 13.07 12.96 2.59
C ILE A 239 11.87 12.28 3.22
N LEU A 240 11.50 11.13 2.67
CA LEU A 240 10.58 10.21 3.33
C LEU A 240 11.36 9.32 4.28
N TRP A 241 10.78 8.98 5.42
CA TRP A 241 11.39 8.04 6.35
C TRP A 241 10.38 7.21 7.13
N ALA A 242 10.83 6.03 7.55
CA ALA A 242 10.09 5.13 8.42
C ALA A 242 11.02 4.49 9.45
N GLU A 243 10.49 4.13 10.61
CA GLU A 243 11.20 3.34 11.62
C GLU A 243 10.67 1.91 11.60
N LEU A 244 11.59 0.94 11.51
CA LEU A 244 11.30 -0.48 11.40
C LEU A 244 11.97 -1.22 12.56
N ARG A 245 11.31 -2.29 13.00
CA ARG A 245 11.84 -3.25 13.99
C ARG A 245 12.00 -4.61 13.33
N GLY A 246 13.21 -5.14 13.32
CA GLY A 246 13.51 -6.43 12.69
C GLY A 246 14.88 -6.52 12.06
N GLY A 247 15.16 -7.72 11.54
CA GLY A 247 16.40 -8.04 10.84
C GLY A 247 16.48 -7.46 9.43
N GLN A 248 17.46 -7.96 8.68
CA GLN A 248 17.78 -7.49 7.33
C GLN A 248 16.59 -7.58 6.35
N ALA A 249 15.87 -8.71 6.34
CA ALA A 249 14.72 -8.90 5.45
C ALA A 249 13.62 -7.85 5.68
N THR A 250 13.37 -7.44 6.93
CA THR A 250 12.40 -6.38 7.26
C THR A 250 12.83 -5.03 6.69
N VAL A 251 14.14 -4.73 6.73
CA VAL A 251 14.69 -3.47 6.22
C VAL A 251 14.61 -3.43 4.69
N GLU A 252 14.96 -4.53 4.00
CA GLU A 252 14.87 -4.64 2.54
C GLU A 252 13.43 -4.48 2.05
N GLU A 253 12.50 -5.21 2.68
CA GLU A 253 11.08 -5.08 2.38
C GLU A 253 10.57 -3.66 2.66
N GLY A 254 11.02 -3.05 3.76
CA GLY A 254 10.70 -1.67 4.09
C GLY A 254 11.16 -0.67 3.04
N ILE A 255 12.42 -0.78 2.57
CA ILE A 255 12.95 0.08 1.50
C ILE A 255 12.17 -0.13 0.21
N ARG A 256 11.82 -1.37 -0.13
CA ARG A 256 11.00 -1.70 -1.31
C ARG A 256 9.62 -1.04 -1.22
N GLN A 257 8.93 -1.17 -0.08
CA GLN A 257 7.62 -0.57 0.13
C GLN A 257 7.66 0.96 0.16
N LEU A 258 8.72 1.56 0.70
CA LEU A 258 8.91 3.01 0.64
C LEU A 258 9.16 3.47 -0.81
N GLY A 259 9.84 2.67 -1.63
CA GLY A 259 9.95 2.88 -3.06
C GLY A 259 8.59 2.81 -3.78
N ASN A 260 7.73 1.86 -3.42
CA ASN A 260 6.36 1.81 -3.93
C ASN A 260 5.59 3.08 -3.55
N TYR A 261 5.72 3.55 -2.31
CA TYR A 261 5.10 4.80 -1.87
C TYR A 261 5.53 5.98 -2.75
N VAL A 262 6.83 6.12 -3.03
CA VAL A 262 7.40 7.16 -3.91
C VAL A 262 6.75 7.12 -5.28
N LEU A 263 6.68 5.93 -5.91
CA LEU A 263 6.10 5.75 -7.24
C LEU A 263 4.59 6.02 -7.28
N ASP A 264 3.87 5.56 -6.26
CA ASP A 264 2.43 5.68 -6.15
C ASP A 264 2.00 7.16 -6.01
N HIS A 265 2.75 7.94 -5.24
CA HIS A 265 2.49 9.36 -4.98
C HIS A 265 3.14 10.30 -6.03
N GLY A 266 3.84 9.74 -7.03
CA GLY A 266 4.44 10.51 -8.11
C GLY A 266 5.68 11.33 -7.70
N HIS A 267 6.34 10.95 -6.61
CA HIS A 267 7.61 11.53 -6.20
C HIS A 267 8.76 11.07 -7.11
N ILE A 268 9.81 11.89 -7.20
CA ILE A 268 11.04 11.55 -7.92
C ILE A 268 12.18 11.44 -6.91
N SER A 269 13.01 10.40 -7.04
CA SER A 269 14.18 10.22 -6.18
C SER A 269 15.42 10.93 -6.73
N PRO A 270 15.95 11.98 -6.07
CA PRO A 270 17.23 12.56 -6.45
C PRO A 270 18.44 11.71 -6.10
N ALA A 271 18.30 10.78 -5.15
CA ALA A 271 19.43 10.10 -4.54
C ALA A 271 19.05 8.70 -4.05
N ILE A 272 20.08 7.91 -3.74
CA ILE A 272 19.93 6.53 -3.34
C ILE A 272 19.31 6.45 -1.93
N PRO A 273 18.30 5.58 -1.69
CA PRO A 273 17.75 5.34 -0.37
C PRO A 273 18.77 4.62 0.55
N PHE A 274 18.63 4.79 1.86
CA PHE A 274 19.58 4.22 2.82
C PHE A 274 18.91 3.86 4.15
N ALA A 275 19.59 3.01 4.92
CA ALA A 275 19.20 2.60 6.26
C ALA A 275 20.13 3.23 7.31
N SER A 276 19.58 3.89 8.32
CA SER A 276 20.27 4.34 9.53
C SER A 276 20.18 3.25 10.60
N LEU A 277 21.33 2.74 11.03
CA LEU A 277 21.48 1.63 11.97
C LEU A 277 21.38 2.14 13.42
N VAL A 278 20.14 2.38 13.90
CA VAL A 278 19.89 2.98 15.24
C VAL A 278 20.37 2.06 16.37
N THR A 279 20.05 0.77 16.30
CA THR A 279 20.56 -0.23 17.25
C THR A 279 21.97 -0.69 16.87
N ASP A 280 22.90 -0.69 17.83
CA ASP A 280 24.20 -1.35 17.68
C ASP A 280 24.03 -2.88 17.69
N ARG A 281 24.04 -3.47 16.49
CA ARG A 281 23.82 -4.89 16.23
C ARG A 281 25.01 -5.76 16.64
N THR A 282 26.12 -5.17 17.10
CA THR A 282 27.22 -5.94 17.73
C THR A 282 26.93 -6.26 19.19
N ARG A 283 25.99 -5.51 19.81
CA ARG A 283 25.63 -5.63 21.23
C ARG A 283 24.25 -6.24 21.45
N GLU A 284 23.38 -6.16 20.45
CA GLU A 284 22.05 -6.76 20.47
C GLU A 284 21.99 -7.90 19.45
N ALA A 285 21.94 -9.15 19.92
CA ALA A 285 21.88 -10.33 19.06
C ALA A 285 20.45 -10.63 18.58
N ASP A 286 19.43 -10.18 19.32
CA ASP A 286 18.03 -10.42 18.97
C ASP A 286 17.60 -9.44 17.86
N THR A 287 17.41 -9.98 16.65
CA THR A 287 17.03 -9.19 15.48
C THR A 287 15.66 -8.55 15.58
N THR A 288 14.75 -9.08 16.41
CA THR A 288 13.42 -8.50 16.62
C THR A 288 13.48 -7.17 17.38
N ARG A 289 14.59 -6.94 18.10
CA ARG A 289 14.85 -5.71 18.86
C ARG A 289 15.63 -4.67 18.07
N TRP A 290 16.11 -5.00 16.88
CA TRP A 290 16.85 -4.08 16.04
C TRP A 290 15.95 -2.98 15.51
N VAL A 291 16.26 -1.75 15.88
CA VAL A 291 15.63 -0.55 15.33
C VAL A 291 16.47 -0.04 14.17
N THR A 292 15.81 0.18 13.03
CA THR A 292 16.42 0.76 11.83
C THR A 292 15.50 1.83 11.28
N ARG A 293 16.06 2.99 10.91
CA ARG A 293 15.30 3.99 10.15
C ARG A 293 15.67 3.92 8.69
N ILE A 294 14.70 3.80 7.81
CA ILE A 294 14.91 3.82 6.36
C ILE A 294 14.57 5.21 5.85
N TYR A 295 15.30 5.67 4.84
CA TYR A 295 15.18 7.01 4.28
C TYR A 295 15.18 6.95 2.77
N TYR A 296 14.33 7.77 2.16
CA TYR A 296 14.15 7.86 0.71
C TYR A 296 14.07 9.33 0.30
N PRO A 297 15.16 9.91 -0.26
CA PRO A 297 15.16 11.29 -0.75
C PRO A 297 14.10 11.50 -1.83
N ILE A 298 13.41 12.65 -1.82
CA ILE A 298 12.36 12.96 -2.80
C ILE A 298 12.42 14.42 -3.28
N TYR A 299 11.90 14.66 -4.48
CA TYR A 299 11.44 15.96 -4.98
C TYR A 299 9.91 16.06 -4.94
#